data_AF-D5EE19-F1
#
_entry.id   AF-D5EE19-F1
#
_cell.length_a   1.000
_cell.length_b   1.000
_cell.length_c   1.000
_cell.angle_alpha   90.00
_cell.angle_beta   90.00
_cell.angle_gamma   90.00
#
_symmetry.space_group_name_H-M   'P 1'
#
loop_
_entity.id
_entity.type
_entity.pdbx_description
1 polymer ?
#
loop_
_entity_poly.entity_id
_entity_poly.type
_entity_poly.pdbx_seq_one_letter_code
_entity_poly.pdbx_strand_id
1 'polypeptide(L)' 'MLIVACQICGETKVLAGTPDVDGIARAMWICPRCGTGQVVQLQVSADARKSDLRKIVHGMSFPKVTESHENKA' A
#
# COMPACT_ATOMS: atom_id res chain seq x y z
N MET A 1 -0.93 -2.71 5.48
CA MET A 1 -0.31 -2.82 4.13
C MET A 1 0.48 -1.56 3.87
N LEU A 2 1.72 -1.68 3.37
CA LEU A 2 2.59 -0.56 3.05
C LEU A 2 2.83 -0.54 1.54
N ILE A 3 2.70 0.63 0.91
CA ILE A 3 3.10 0.82 -0.48
C ILE A 3 4.47 1.49 -0.45
N VAL A 4 5.47 0.86 -1.06
CA VAL A 4 6.84 1.38 -1.13
C VAL A 4 7.24 1.61 -2.58
N ALA A 5 8.03 2.65 -2.82
CA ALA A 5 8.62 2.96 -4.12
C ALA A 5 10.13 3.00 -4.00
N CYS A 6 10.83 2.37 -4.93
CA CYS A 6 12.28 2.39 -4.98
C CYS A 6 12.76 3.80 -5.31
N GLN A 7 13.50 4.40 -4.38
CA GLN A 7 14.09 5.73 -4.54
C GLN A 7 15.09 5.86 -5.71
N ILE A 8 15.55 4.76 -6.30
CA ILE A 8 16.51 4.76 -7.40
C ILE A 8 15.83 4.57 -8.77
N CYS A 9 14.98 3.55 -8.91
CA CYS A 9 14.39 3.19 -10.20
C CYS A 9 12.87 3.35 -10.28
N GLY A 10 12.22 3.79 -9.19
CA GLY A 10 10.78 4.01 -9.13
C GLY A 10 9.93 2.75 -9.01
N GLU A 11 10.51 1.55 -8.96
CA GLU A 11 9.78 0.29 -8.81
C GLU A 11 8.88 0.31 -7.57
N THR A 12 7.60 -0.05 -7.70
CA THR A 12 6.65 -0.01 -6.59
C THR A 12 6.26 -1.41 -6.13
N LYS A 13 6.06 -1.59 -4.82
CA LYS A 13 5.60 -2.86 -4.26
C LYS A 13 4.69 -2.65 -3.07
N VAL A 14 3.70 -3.52 -2.94
CA VAL A 14 2.89 -3.61 -1.73
C VAL A 14 3.52 -4.63 -0.80
N LEU A 15 3.91 -4.19 0.39
CA LEU A 15 4.44 -5.03 1.45
C LEU A 15 3.36 -5.31 2.49
N ALA A 16 3.34 -6.56 2.95
CA ALA A 16 2.61 -6.94 4.15
C ALA A 16 3.31 -6.27 5.34
N GLY A 17 2.84 -5.09 5.70
CA GLY A 17 3.31 -4.32 6.85
C GLY A 17 2.23 -4.25 7.91
N THR A 18 2.62 -4.62 9.13
CA THR A 18 1.84 -4.56 10.35
C THR A 18 2.57 -3.61 11.30
N PRO A 19 1.91 -2.59 11.87
CA PRO A 19 2.59 -1.68 12.79
C PRO A 19 3.00 -2.42 14.07
N ASP A 20 4.15 -2.02 14.60
CA ASP A 20 4.67 -2.45 15.88
C ASP A 20 3.89 -1.79 17.04
N VAL A 21 4.25 -2.13 18.28
CA VAL A 21 3.59 -1.64 19.51
C VAL A 21 3.66 -0.11 19.68
N ASP A 22 4.63 0.55 19.04
CA ASP A 22 4.79 2.00 18.99
C ASP A 22 3.97 2.66 17.87
N GLY A 23 3.15 1.90 17.14
CA GLY A 23 2.35 2.40 16.02
C GLY A 23 3.16 2.60 14.73
N ILE A 24 4.39 2.11 14.68
CA ILE A 24 5.27 2.29 13.53
C ILE A 24 5.32 1.00 12.72
N ALA A 25 5.04 1.08 11.42
CA ALA A 25 5.27 -0.04 10.53
C ALA A 25 6.67 0.09 9.89
N ARG A 26 7.51 -0.93 10.13
CA ARG A 26 8.86 -1.02 9.60
C ARG A 26 8.94 -2.15 8.58
N ALA A 27 9.61 -1.90 7.47
CA ALA A 27 9.90 -2.93 6.49
C ALA A 27 11.28 -2.71 5.87
N MET A 28 12.10 -3.75 5.86
CA MET A 28 13.26 -3.81 4.98
C MET A 28 12.85 -4.50 3.68
N TRP A 29 13.25 -3.92 2.55
CA TRP A 29 13.06 -4.57 1.26
C TRP A 29 14.23 -4.29 0.34
N ILE A 30 14.51 -5.25 -0.54
CA ILE A 30 15.50 -5.11 -1.60
C ILE A 30 14.72 -4.94 -2.90
N CYS A 31 15.01 -3.88 -3.64
CA CYS A 31 14.36 -3.63 -4.91
C CYS A 31 14.67 -4.80 -5.87
N PRO A 32 13.66 -5.53 -6.38
CA PRO A 32 13.89 -6.66 -7.27
C PRO A 32 14.42 -6.23 -8.65
N ARG A 33 14.30 -4.93 -9.00
CA ARG A 33 14.73 -4.37 -10.28
C ARG A 33 16.19 -3.91 -10.28
N CYS A 34 16.61 -3.14 -9.26
CA CYS A 34 17.96 -2.54 -9.23
C CYS A 34 18.84 -3.02 -8.06
N GLY A 35 18.34 -3.91 -7.20
CA GLY A 35 19.10 -4.47 -6.08
C GLY A 35 19.31 -3.53 -4.89
N THR A 36 18.83 -2.29 -4.95
CA THR A 36 18.97 -1.33 -3.84
C THR A 36 18.18 -1.80 -2.62
N GLY A 37 18.88 -1.96 -1.49
CA GLY A 37 18.27 -2.19 -0.19
C GLY A 37 17.72 -0.90 0.41
N GLN A 38 16.50 -0.95 0.94
CA GLN A 38 15.82 0.20 1.53
C GLN A 38 15.13 -0.21 2.82
N VAL A 39 15.23 0.66 3.83
CA VAL A 39 14.47 0.56 5.07
C VAL A 39 13.38 1.61 5.03
N VAL A 40 12.14 1.17 5.18
CA VAL A 40 10.97 2.05 5.22
C VAL A 40 10.39 2.02 6.61
N GLN A 41 10.15 3.20 7.16
CA GLN A 41 9.49 3.40 8.44
C GLN A 41 8.32 4.35 8.24
N LEU A 42 7.10 3.87 8.51
CA LEU A 42 5.88 4.66 8.36
C LEU A 42 5.14 4.71 9.70
N GLN A 43 4.79 5.90 10.14
CA GLN A 43 3.85 6.08 11.25
C GLN A 43 2.46 5.62 10.80
N VAL A 44 1.85 4.71 11.55
CA VAL A 44 0.50 4.22 11.26
C VAL A 44 -0.46 4.88 12.25
N SER A 45 -1.18 5.91 11.78
CA SER A 45 -2.15 6.65 12.58
C SER A 45 -3.38 5.82 12.97
N ALA A 46 -3.72 4.80 12.17
CA ALA A 46 -4.83 3.90 12.43
C ALA A 46 -4.62 2.51 11.78
N ASP A 47 -4.95 1.46 12.52
CA ASP A 47 -4.85 0.05 12.12
C ASP A 47 -6.24 -0.62 12.21
N ALA A 48 -6.54 -1.46 11.23
CA ALA A 48 -7.74 -2.26 11.14
C ALA A 48 -7.88 -3.34 12.22
N ARG A 49 -6.81 -3.70 12.95
CA ARG A 49 -6.84 -4.76 13.97
C ARG A 49 -7.83 -4.50 15.11
N LYS A 50 -8.25 -3.26 15.32
CA LYS A 50 -9.28 -2.88 16.32
C LYS A 50 -10.38 -1.98 15.75
N SER A 51 -10.44 -1.77 14.44
CA SER A 51 -11.39 -0.83 13.84
C SER A 51 -11.79 -1.21 12.42
N ASP A 52 -12.96 -0.75 11.98
CA ASP A 52 -13.46 -1.00 10.63
C ASP A 52 -12.57 -0.29 9.61
N LEU A 53 -11.97 -1.05 8.68
CA LEU A 53 -11.19 -0.54 7.55
C LEU A 53 -11.90 0.59 6.83
N ARG A 54 -13.24 0.53 6.69
CA ARG A 54 -14.05 1.56 6.03
C ARG A 54 -13.96 2.92 6.72
N LYS A 55 -13.84 2.93 8.05
CA LYS A 55 -13.67 4.15 8.85
C LYS A 55 -12.28 4.74 8.66
N ILE A 56 -11.26 3.91 8.51
CA ILE A 56 -9.87 4.34 8.26
C ILE A 56 -9.75 4.96 6.86
N VAL A 57 -10.30 4.29 5.84
CA VAL A 57 -10.21 4.76 4.46
C VAL A 57 -11.19 5.89 4.12
N HIS A 58 -11.92 6.43 5.10
CA HIS A 58 -12.87 7.55 4.93
C HIS A 58 -13.80 7.42 3.70
N GLY A 59 -14.22 6.20 3.36
CA GLY A 59 -15.09 5.97 2.21
C GLY A 59 -14.42 6.04 0.83
N MET A 60 -13.09 5.87 0.72
CA MET A 60 -12.43 5.60 -0.57
C MET A 60 -12.89 4.25 -1.14
N SER A 61 -14.05 4.27 -1.80
CA SER A 61 -14.56 3.19 -2.64
C SER A 61 -13.95 3.35 -4.03
N PHE A 62 -13.41 2.28 -4.61
CA PHE A 62 -13.09 2.28 -6.03
C PHE A 62 -14.36 2.58 -6.84
N PRO A 63 -14.31 3.46 -7.86
CA PRO A 63 -15.42 3.60 -8.79
C PRO A 63 -15.63 2.26 -9.49
N LYS A 64 -16.89 1.82 -9.61
CA LYS A 64 -17.23 0.66 -10.42
C LYS A 64 -16.79 0.96 -11.85
N VAL A 65 -15.78 0.24 -12.34
CA VAL A 65 -15.45 0.23 -13.77
C VAL A 65 -16.70 -0.25 -14.48
N THR A 66 -17.36 0.66 -15.19
CA THR A 66 -18.54 0.33 -15.98
C THR A 66 -17.98 -0.09 -17.34
N GLU A 67 -17.86 -1.40 -17.57
CA GLU A 67 -17.44 -1.92 -18.87
C GLU A 67 -18.43 -1.45 -19.93
N SER A 68 -17.99 -0.48 -20.75
CA SER A 68 -18.73 -0.05 -21.93
C SER A 68 -18.44 -1.06 -23.04
N HIS A 69 -19.25 -2.12 -23.11
CA HIS A 69 -19.30 -2.97 -24.28
C HIS A 69 -19.95 -2.19 -25.44
N GLU A 70 -19.13 -1.46 -26.19
CA GLU A 70 -19.50 -0.95 -27.52
C GLU A 70 -19.47 -2.12 -28.51
N ASN A 71 -20.57 -2.87 -28.60
CA ASN A 71 -20.79 -3.78 -29.71
C ASN A 71 -21.29 -2.97 -30.92
N LYS A 72 -20.37 -2.68 -31.85
CA LYS A 72 -20.72 -2.38 -33.24
C LYS A 72 -21.04 -3.71 -33.95
N ALA A 73 -22.29 -3.85 -34.38
CA ALA A 73 -22.71 -4.72 -35.48
C ALA A 73 -23.68 -3.92 -36.35
#